data_AF-A0A8B6HFS3-F1
#
_entry.id   AF-A0A8B6HFS3-F1
#
_cell.length_a   1.000
_cell.length_b   1.000
_cell.length_c   1.000
_cell.angle_alpha   90.00
_cell.angle_beta   90.00
_cell.angle_gamma   90.00
#
_symmetry.space_group_name_H-M   'P 1'
#
loop_
_entity.id
_entity.type
_entity.pdbx_description
1 polymer ?
#
loop_
_entity_poly.entity_id
_entity_poly.type
_entity_poly.pdbx_seq_one_letter_code
_entity_poly.pdbx_strand_id
1 'polypeptide(L)'
;MLFGVKDSFIFVYTGEKFLIRDSIVLSHLTEKMVDSVLYDLTKYGGYIQKLEQFEQEVTSCSYHANSDDNIISQTYQSFQSAVALGFLDSFKKEITRIEKIIVKQEETITLSSLHATLKPWLHKLDILYSVYVKGIKEAEWLPSNYQKSSHLISVLYEAITEFDALGEFSKDVVDLLLPLWIQTTKPYIDIIDNWITNGVLCDPRLEFIVRRNESVKSLDEKFWEIAFTIHVPEDDPSKSKIQDQTDLLDDTSTFS
;
A
#
# COMPACT_ATOMS: atom_id res chain seq x y z
N MET A 1 14.03 -7.55 -15.72
CA MET A 1 13.89 -6.33 -14.90
C MET A 1 12.48 -5.76 -14.94
N LEU A 2 12.00 -5.09 -16.01
CA LEU A 2 10.65 -4.47 -16.00
C LEU A 2 9.48 -5.46 -15.84
N PHE A 3 9.70 -6.74 -16.12
CA PHE A 3 8.71 -7.80 -15.88
C PHE A 3 8.85 -8.46 -14.48
N GLY A 4 9.73 -7.96 -13.60
CA GLY A 4 10.05 -8.58 -12.30
C GLY A 4 11.18 -9.63 -12.36
N VAL A 5 11.78 -9.87 -13.53
CA VAL A 5 12.90 -10.82 -13.65
C VAL A 5 14.17 -10.26 -13.00
N LYS A 6 14.67 -10.97 -11.98
CA LYS A 6 15.82 -10.60 -11.13
C LYS A 6 17.17 -10.59 -11.85
N ASP A 7 17.44 -11.58 -12.69
CA ASP A 7 18.69 -11.65 -13.43
C ASP A 7 18.46 -11.65 -14.94
N SER A 8 19.14 -10.73 -15.62
CA SER A 8 19.24 -10.71 -17.08
C SER A 8 20.71 -10.52 -17.51
N PHE A 9 20.94 -10.65 -18.81
CA PHE A 9 22.26 -10.39 -19.39
C PHE A 9 22.71 -8.94 -19.17
N ILE A 10 21.78 -7.99 -19.12
CA ILE A 10 22.08 -6.55 -19.00
C ILE A 10 22.07 -6.11 -17.53
N PHE A 11 21.15 -6.68 -16.72
CA PHE A 11 20.90 -6.24 -15.36
C PHE A 11 21.06 -7.37 -14.36
N VAL A 12 21.64 -7.07 -13.20
CA VAL A 12 21.77 -7.98 -12.07
C VAL A 12 21.06 -7.40 -10.86
N TYR A 13 20.25 -8.21 -10.18
CA TYR A 13 19.62 -7.78 -8.94
C TYR A 13 20.51 -8.11 -7.73
N THR A 14 20.83 -7.08 -6.95
CA THR A 14 21.72 -7.20 -5.77
C THR A 14 20.98 -7.45 -4.45
N GLY A 15 19.67 -7.66 -4.49
CA GLY A 15 18.83 -7.81 -3.29
C GLY A 15 18.04 -6.56 -2.93
N GLU A 16 18.56 -5.37 -3.25
CA GLU A 16 17.88 -4.09 -3.02
C GLU A 16 17.67 -3.26 -4.29
N LYS A 17 18.61 -3.37 -5.24
CA LYS A 17 18.63 -2.57 -6.47
C LYS A 17 19.14 -3.37 -7.66
N PHE A 18 18.75 -2.93 -8.85
CA PHE A 18 19.31 -3.41 -10.10
C PHE A 18 20.59 -2.64 -10.42
N LEU A 19 21.64 -3.37 -10.80
CA LEU A 19 22.87 -2.83 -11.34
C LEU A 19 23.00 -3.24 -12.81
N ILE A 20 23.67 -2.39 -13.59
CA ILE A 20 24.04 -2.69 -14.98
C ILE A 20 25.32 -3.54 -14.92
N ARG A 21 25.40 -4.59 -15.74
CA ARG A 21 26.65 -5.35 -15.87
C ARG A 21 27.70 -4.51 -16.58
N ASP A 22 28.93 -4.57 -16.10
CA ASP A 22 30.06 -3.89 -16.74
C ASP A 22 30.28 -4.43 -18.17
N SER A 23 30.80 -3.59 -19.07
CA SER A 23 31.19 -3.92 -20.45
C SER A 23 30.05 -4.07 -21.48
N ILE A 24 28.95 -3.34 -21.32
CA ILE A 24 27.91 -3.27 -22.35
C ILE A 24 28.27 -2.19 -23.38
N VAL A 25 28.70 -2.64 -24.56
CA VAL A 25 29.05 -1.76 -25.68
C VAL A 25 28.09 -1.96 -26.84
N LEU A 26 27.56 -0.86 -27.37
CA LEU A 26 26.77 -0.82 -28.59
C LEU A 26 27.57 -0.10 -29.68
N SER A 27 27.62 -0.65 -30.88
CA SER A 27 28.43 -0.15 -32.00
C SER A 27 28.09 1.29 -32.44
N HIS A 28 26.89 1.78 -32.13
CA HIS A 28 26.38 3.08 -32.56
C HIS A 28 26.18 4.08 -31.42
N LEU A 29 26.56 3.74 -30.19
CA LEU A 29 26.38 4.61 -29.01
C LEU A 29 27.64 4.59 -28.16
N THR A 30 27.98 5.74 -27.58
CA THR A 30 29.03 5.84 -26.58
C THR A 30 28.61 5.05 -25.32
N GLU A 31 29.55 4.31 -24.72
CA GLU A 31 29.34 3.52 -23.50
C GLU A 31 28.59 4.34 -22.41
N LYS A 32 29.07 5.56 -22.14
CA LYS A 32 28.44 6.49 -21.18
C LYS A 32 26.97 6.80 -21.46
N MET A 33 26.55 6.85 -22.72
CA MET A 33 25.17 7.17 -23.08
C MET A 33 24.26 5.97 -22.87
N VAL A 34 24.76 4.77 -23.20
CA VAL A 34 24.05 3.51 -22.95
C VAL A 34 23.85 3.32 -21.45
N ASP A 35 24.92 3.53 -20.67
CA ASP A 35 24.87 3.44 -19.21
C ASP A 35 23.85 4.42 -18.62
N SER A 36 23.86 5.69 -19.05
CA SER A 36 22.91 6.69 -18.54
C SER A 36 21.46 6.28 -18.78
N VAL A 37 21.11 5.85 -20.00
CA VAL A 37 19.73 5.48 -20.33
C VAL A 37 19.28 4.21 -19.61
N LEU A 38 20.17 3.21 -19.52
CA LEU A 38 19.86 1.98 -18.80
C LEU A 38 19.75 2.23 -17.30
N TYR A 39 20.57 3.13 -16.76
CA TYR A 39 20.57 3.50 -15.35
C TYR A 39 19.23 4.13 -14.94
N ASP A 40 18.71 5.03 -15.77
CA ASP A 40 17.39 5.64 -15.54
C ASP A 40 16.26 4.61 -15.45
N LEU A 41 16.40 3.47 -16.12
CA LEU A 41 15.43 2.37 -16.06
C LEU A 41 15.59 1.49 -14.82
N THR A 42 16.79 1.39 -14.24
CA THR A 42 17.07 0.51 -13.08
C THR A 42 16.20 0.82 -11.87
N LYS A 43 15.93 2.11 -11.62
CA LYS A 43 15.08 2.55 -10.49
C LYS A 43 13.68 1.93 -10.56
N TYR A 44 13.08 1.88 -11.75
CA TYR A 44 11.75 1.34 -11.96
C TYR A 44 11.71 -0.18 -11.81
N GLY A 45 12.79 -0.86 -12.21
CA GLY A 45 12.98 -2.27 -11.87
C GLY A 45 12.93 -2.51 -10.36
N GLY A 46 13.62 -1.66 -9.60
CA GLY A 46 13.61 -1.70 -8.13
C GLY A 46 12.22 -1.48 -7.53
N TYR A 47 11.45 -0.52 -8.06
CA TYR A 47 10.07 -0.26 -7.62
C TYR A 47 9.19 -1.49 -7.82
N ILE A 48 9.22 -2.10 -9.02
CA ILE A 48 8.44 -3.30 -9.33
C ILE A 48 8.81 -4.44 -8.40
N GLN A 49 10.11 -4.67 -8.17
CA GLN A 49 10.58 -5.75 -7.31
C GLN A 49 10.10 -5.58 -5.85
N LYS A 50 10.09 -4.34 -5.34
CA LYS A 50 9.58 -4.05 -3.99
C LYS A 50 8.07 -4.21 -3.88
N LEU A 51 7.32 -3.80 -4.91
CA LEU A 51 5.87 -4.02 -4.96
C LEU A 51 5.53 -5.52 -5.03
N GLU A 52 6.27 -6.31 -5.82
CA GLU A 52 6.11 -7.77 -5.87
C GLU A 52 6.57 -8.47 -4.58
N GLN A 53 7.59 -7.94 -3.90
CA GLN A 53 8.00 -8.43 -2.59
C GLN A 53 6.90 -8.19 -1.55
N PHE A 54 6.30 -6.99 -1.55
CA PHE A 54 5.18 -6.68 -0.68
C PHE A 54 3.98 -7.61 -0.93
N GLU A 55 3.69 -7.95 -2.19
CA GLU A 55 2.70 -8.99 -2.52
C GLU A 55 3.02 -10.34 -1.87
N GLN A 56 4.28 -10.78 -1.91
CA GLN A 56 4.70 -12.03 -1.29
C GLN A 56 4.60 -11.98 0.24
N GLU A 57 4.96 -10.84 0.86
CA GLU A 57 4.84 -10.62 2.31
C GLU A 57 3.38 -10.71 2.75
N VAL A 58 2.49 -9.99 2.05
CA VAL A 58 1.04 -9.98 2.33
C VAL A 58 0.44 -11.37 2.17
N THR A 59 0.80 -12.08 1.10
CA THR A 59 0.32 -13.43 0.82
C THR A 59 0.81 -14.43 1.86
N SER A 60 2.09 -14.37 2.24
CA SER A 60 2.70 -15.31 3.21
C SER A 60 2.07 -15.21 4.59
N CYS A 61 1.77 -13.99 5.05
CA CYS A 61 1.10 -13.77 6.33
C CYS A 61 -0.35 -14.28 6.34
N SER A 62 -1.03 -14.33 5.18
CA SER A 62 -2.39 -14.86 5.09
C SER A 62 -2.46 -16.38 5.29
N TYR A 63 -1.41 -17.13 4.91
CA TYR A 63 -1.34 -18.59 5.07
C TYR A 63 -0.79 -19.05 6.42
N HIS A 64 0.02 -18.22 7.10
CA HIS A 64 0.65 -18.53 8.39
C HIS A 64 -0.09 -17.98 9.62
N ALA A 65 -1.38 -17.68 9.49
CA ALA A 65 -2.24 -17.08 10.52
C ALA A 65 -2.50 -17.95 11.79
N ASN A 66 -1.62 -18.90 12.11
CA ASN A 66 -1.67 -19.72 13.33
C ASN A 66 -0.97 -19.04 14.52
N SER A 67 -0.41 -17.84 14.35
CA SER A 67 0.16 -17.02 15.43
C SER A 67 -0.52 -15.65 15.43
N ASP A 68 -1.19 -15.31 16.54
CA ASP A 68 -1.99 -14.09 16.73
C ASP A 68 -1.20 -12.77 16.53
N ASP A 69 0.13 -12.81 16.51
CA ASP A 69 0.98 -11.62 16.58
C ASP A 69 1.21 -10.86 15.26
N ASN A 70 0.78 -11.37 14.10
CA ASN A 70 1.08 -10.69 12.82
C ASN A 70 -0.02 -10.77 11.76
N ILE A 71 -1.23 -10.47 12.19
CA ILE A 71 -2.40 -10.42 11.32
C ILE A 71 -2.36 -9.13 10.48
N ILE A 72 -2.13 -9.25 9.17
CA ILE A 72 -2.18 -8.11 8.24
C ILE A 72 -3.62 -7.64 8.03
N SER A 73 -3.82 -6.31 7.96
CA SER A 73 -5.13 -5.70 7.71
C SER A 73 -5.71 -6.08 6.34
N GLN A 74 -7.03 -6.20 6.24
CA GLN A 74 -7.70 -6.47 4.96
C GLN A 74 -7.53 -5.28 4.01
N THR A 75 -7.46 -4.06 4.54
CA THR A 75 -7.16 -2.84 3.79
C THR A 75 -5.82 -2.94 3.05
N TYR A 76 -4.75 -3.43 3.71
CA TYR A 76 -3.44 -3.61 3.06
C TYR A 76 -3.47 -4.70 2.00
N GLN A 77 -4.21 -5.79 2.26
CA GLN A 77 -4.42 -6.87 1.28
C GLN A 77 -5.17 -6.37 0.04
N SER A 78 -6.22 -5.57 0.23
CA SER A 78 -6.98 -4.96 -0.85
C SER A 78 -6.16 -3.96 -1.66
N PHE A 79 -5.36 -3.13 -1.00
CA PHE A 79 -4.40 -2.24 -1.68
C PHE A 79 -3.42 -3.04 -2.54
N GLN A 80 -2.77 -4.06 -1.96
CA GLN A 80 -1.82 -4.91 -2.66
C GLN A 80 -2.47 -5.58 -3.88
N SER A 81 -3.65 -6.16 -3.70
CA SER A 81 -4.40 -6.84 -4.77
C SER A 81 -4.77 -5.87 -5.89
N ALA A 82 -5.18 -4.64 -5.55
CA ALA A 82 -5.49 -3.61 -6.52
C ALA A 82 -4.25 -3.13 -7.29
N VAL A 83 -3.09 -3.03 -6.64
CA VAL A 83 -1.81 -2.74 -7.31
C VAL A 83 -1.41 -3.86 -8.26
N ALA A 84 -1.46 -5.10 -7.80
CA ALA A 84 -1.03 -6.27 -8.58
C ALA A 84 -1.94 -6.53 -9.78
N LEU A 85 -3.26 -6.63 -9.55
CA LEU A 85 -4.24 -6.95 -10.59
C LEU A 85 -4.62 -5.75 -11.46
N GLY A 86 -4.59 -4.54 -10.91
CA GLY A 86 -4.96 -3.33 -11.64
C GLY A 86 -3.80 -2.80 -12.46
N PHE A 87 -2.75 -2.33 -11.79
CA PHE A 87 -1.65 -1.61 -12.43
C PHE A 87 -0.57 -2.54 -13.00
N LEU A 88 -0.03 -3.46 -12.18
CA LEU A 88 1.11 -4.29 -12.59
C LEU A 88 0.74 -5.24 -13.73
N ASP A 89 -0.44 -5.86 -13.71
CA ASP A 89 -0.91 -6.70 -14.82
C ASP A 89 -1.09 -5.89 -16.12
N SER A 90 -1.69 -4.70 -16.05
CA SER A 90 -1.83 -3.81 -17.20
C SER A 90 -0.47 -3.37 -17.77
N PHE A 91 0.49 -3.06 -16.90
CA PHE A 91 1.85 -2.74 -17.29
C PHE A 91 2.56 -3.94 -17.94
N LYS A 92 2.47 -5.14 -17.35
CA LYS A 92 3.03 -6.38 -17.92
C LYS A 92 2.42 -6.71 -19.29
N LYS A 93 1.12 -6.49 -19.48
CA LYS A 93 0.45 -6.63 -20.78
C LYS A 93 1.01 -5.68 -21.83
N GLU A 94 1.28 -4.43 -21.46
CA GLU A 94 1.88 -3.46 -22.37
C GLU A 94 3.33 -3.83 -22.74
N ILE A 95 4.15 -4.25 -21.76
CA ILE A 95 5.49 -4.78 -22.05
C ILE A 95 5.42 -5.98 -23.00
N THR A 96 4.49 -6.90 -22.76
CA THR A 96 4.27 -8.07 -23.64
C THR A 96 3.85 -7.65 -25.05
N ARG A 97 3.05 -6.59 -25.18
CA ARG A 97 2.64 -6.04 -26.48
C ARG A 97 3.87 -5.51 -27.25
N ILE A 98 4.71 -4.73 -26.58
CA ILE A 98 5.95 -4.19 -27.16
C ILE A 98 6.89 -5.32 -27.56
N GLU A 99 7.07 -6.32 -26.69
CA GLU A 99 7.92 -7.50 -26.98
C GLU A 99 7.45 -8.22 -28.25
N LYS A 100 6.13 -8.43 -28.41
CA LYS A 100 5.58 -9.05 -29.63
C LYS A 100 5.90 -8.27 -30.90
N ILE A 101 5.85 -6.93 -30.87
CA ILE A 101 6.18 -6.09 -32.03
C ILE A 101 7.67 -6.24 -32.38
N ILE A 102 8.54 -6.23 -31.37
CA ILE A 102 10.00 -6.41 -31.54
C ILE A 102 10.31 -7.78 -32.13
N VAL A 103 9.74 -8.86 -31.58
CA VAL A 103 10.00 -10.24 -32.00
C VAL A 103 9.54 -10.48 -33.43
N LYS A 104 8.37 -9.96 -33.81
CA LYS A 104 7.85 -10.10 -35.18
C LYS A 104 8.51 -9.18 -36.19
N GLN A 105 9.30 -8.21 -35.74
CA GLN A 105 9.95 -7.20 -36.58
C GLN A 105 8.96 -6.42 -37.47
N GLU A 106 7.74 -6.20 -36.97
CA GLU A 106 6.69 -5.47 -37.70
C GLU A 106 7.07 -3.98 -37.87
N GLU A 107 7.81 -3.42 -36.90
CA GLU A 107 8.27 -2.03 -36.91
C GLU A 107 9.70 -1.91 -36.33
N THR A 108 10.44 -0.89 -36.76
CA THR A 108 11.75 -0.57 -36.17
C THR A 108 11.56 0.19 -34.86
N ILE A 109 11.75 -0.51 -33.73
CA ILE A 109 11.72 0.11 -32.40
C ILE A 109 13.14 0.49 -31.98
N THR A 110 13.36 1.78 -31.75
CA THR A 110 14.62 2.31 -31.21
C THR A 110 14.52 2.47 -29.69
N LEU A 111 15.65 2.60 -29.01
CA LEU A 111 15.66 2.87 -27.56
C LEU A 111 14.90 4.16 -27.20
N SER A 112 14.97 5.18 -28.07
CA SER A 112 14.25 6.44 -27.89
C SER A 112 12.73 6.27 -28.05
N SER A 113 12.28 5.50 -29.04
CA SER A 113 10.84 5.25 -29.22
C SER A 113 10.28 4.36 -28.11
N LEU A 114 11.07 3.38 -27.64
CA LEU A 114 10.74 2.58 -26.47
C LEU A 114 10.59 3.46 -25.22
N HIS A 115 11.56 4.32 -24.94
CA HIS A 115 11.51 5.22 -23.79
C HIS A 115 10.29 6.15 -23.86
N ALA A 116 9.99 6.73 -25.03
CA ALA A 116 8.81 7.58 -25.22
C ALA A 116 7.51 6.83 -24.96
N THR A 117 7.42 5.57 -25.39
CA THR A 117 6.23 4.71 -25.18
C THR A 117 6.06 4.34 -23.70
N LEU A 118 7.16 4.06 -23.01
CA LEU A 118 7.15 3.68 -21.60
C LEU A 118 6.96 4.87 -20.64
N LYS A 119 7.35 6.08 -21.05
CA LYS A 119 7.37 7.27 -20.17
C LYS A 119 6.08 7.49 -19.38
N PRO A 120 4.86 7.40 -19.95
CA PRO A 120 3.63 7.58 -19.17
C PRO A 120 3.44 6.49 -18.10
N TRP A 121 3.77 5.24 -18.43
CA TRP A 121 3.71 4.13 -17.47
C TRP A 121 4.72 4.27 -16.35
N LEU A 122 5.93 4.73 -16.68
CA LEU A 122 6.99 4.96 -15.70
C LEU A 122 6.64 6.12 -14.76
N HIS A 123 5.99 7.17 -15.25
CA HIS A 123 5.45 8.25 -14.42
C HIS A 123 4.38 7.75 -13.44
N LYS A 124 3.42 6.96 -13.94
CA LYS A 124 2.39 6.31 -13.10
C LYS A 124 2.98 5.40 -12.03
N LEU A 125 4.00 4.62 -12.39
CA LEU A 125 4.71 3.75 -11.45
C LEU A 125 5.45 4.56 -10.36
N ASP A 126 6.03 5.71 -10.71
CA ASP A 126 6.69 6.59 -9.75
C ASP A 126 5.71 7.13 -8.70
N ILE A 127 4.55 7.60 -9.14
CA ILE A 127 3.47 8.08 -8.25
C ILE A 127 2.95 6.94 -7.39
N LEU A 128 2.66 5.78 -7.98
CA LEU A 128 2.19 4.61 -7.24
C LEU A 128 3.18 4.17 -6.17
N TYR A 129 4.48 4.13 -6.51
CA TYR A 129 5.52 3.78 -5.56
C TYR A 129 5.66 4.83 -4.46
N SER A 130 5.46 6.11 -4.75
CA SER A 130 5.45 7.17 -3.73
C SER A 130 4.33 6.98 -2.71
N VAL A 131 3.12 6.60 -3.16
CA VAL A 131 1.99 6.27 -2.29
C VAL A 131 2.30 5.03 -1.44
N TYR A 132 2.90 4.00 -2.03
CA TYR A 132 3.34 2.81 -1.30
C TYR A 132 4.35 3.16 -0.19
N VAL A 133 5.35 4.00 -0.49
CA VAL A 133 6.36 4.42 0.49
C VAL A 133 5.71 5.19 1.63
N LYS A 134 4.94 6.24 1.34
CA LYS A 134 4.28 7.08 2.36
C LYS A 134 3.22 6.32 3.17
N GLY A 135 2.43 5.48 2.51
CA GLY A 135 1.29 4.80 3.11
C GLY A 135 1.65 3.51 3.86
N ILE A 136 2.76 2.85 3.50
CA ILE A 136 3.14 1.55 4.05
C ILE A 136 4.53 1.60 4.68
N LYS A 137 5.59 1.93 3.91
CA LYS A 137 6.97 1.87 4.43
C LYS A 137 7.24 2.88 5.53
N GLU A 138 6.81 4.12 5.34
CA GLU A 138 6.94 5.18 6.36
C GLU A 138 5.96 4.98 7.52
N ALA A 139 4.97 4.09 7.37
CA ALA A 139 3.96 3.78 8.37
C ALA A 139 4.26 2.49 9.17
N GLU A 140 5.42 1.83 8.94
CA GLU A 140 5.79 0.59 9.62
C GLU A 140 5.91 0.75 11.15
N TRP A 141 6.21 1.97 11.63
CA TRP A 141 6.30 2.29 13.07
C TRP A 141 4.94 2.33 13.78
N LEU A 142 3.83 2.40 13.04
CA LEU A 142 2.50 2.39 13.66
C LEU A 142 2.24 1.01 14.28
N PRO A 143 1.90 0.92 15.57
CA PRO A 143 1.76 -0.37 16.24
C PRO A 143 0.50 -1.12 15.81
N SER A 144 -0.60 -0.41 15.55
CA SER A 144 -1.92 -1.02 15.39
C SER A 144 -2.45 -0.99 13.96
N ASN A 145 -3.24 -2.01 13.60
CA ASN A 145 -3.85 -2.12 12.27
C ASN A 145 -4.81 -0.99 11.95
N TYR A 146 -5.61 -0.49 12.91
CA TYR A 146 -6.49 0.66 12.67
C TYR A 146 -5.73 1.93 12.26
N GLN A 147 -4.55 2.16 12.85
CA GLN A 147 -3.70 3.30 12.49
C GLN A 147 -3.12 3.10 11.10
N LYS A 148 -2.58 1.91 10.82
CA LYS A 148 -2.01 1.55 9.52
C LYS A 148 -3.04 1.70 8.39
N SER A 149 -4.23 1.14 8.57
CA SER A 149 -5.31 1.18 7.58
C SER A 149 -5.85 2.60 7.39
N SER A 150 -6.13 3.33 8.48
CA SER A 150 -6.57 4.72 8.38
C SER A 150 -5.52 5.61 7.70
N HIS A 151 -4.24 5.45 8.05
CA HIS A 151 -3.14 6.20 7.45
C HIS A 151 -3.03 5.95 5.94
N LEU A 152 -3.08 4.68 5.51
CA LEU A 152 -3.03 4.35 4.09
C LEU A 152 -4.20 4.96 3.29
N ILE A 153 -5.42 4.88 3.83
CA ILE A 153 -6.61 5.47 3.20
C ILE A 153 -6.48 7.00 3.12
N SER A 154 -5.98 7.64 4.17
CA SER A 154 -5.69 9.08 4.19
C SER A 154 -4.64 9.47 3.16
N VAL A 155 -3.50 8.77 3.11
CA VAL A 155 -2.44 9.05 2.12
C VAL A 155 -2.94 8.92 0.68
N LEU A 156 -3.75 7.90 0.38
CA LEU A 156 -4.35 7.75 -0.93
C LEU A 156 -5.32 8.89 -1.26
N TYR A 157 -6.16 9.26 -0.30
CA TYR A 157 -7.12 10.36 -0.49
C TYR A 157 -6.40 11.70 -0.70
N GLU A 158 -5.39 12.00 0.11
CA GLU A 158 -4.56 13.20 -0.02
C GLU A 158 -3.88 13.24 -1.40
N ALA A 159 -3.29 12.13 -1.84
CA ALA A 159 -2.69 12.03 -3.17
C ALA A 159 -3.72 12.30 -4.28
N ILE A 160 -4.93 11.73 -4.19
CA ILE A 160 -5.99 12.01 -5.16
C ILE A 160 -6.33 13.50 -5.17
N THR A 161 -6.50 14.13 -4.00
CA THR A 161 -6.86 15.55 -3.92
C THR A 161 -5.74 16.47 -4.44
N GLU A 162 -4.48 16.12 -4.20
CA GLU A 162 -3.32 16.86 -4.71
C GLU A 162 -3.28 16.83 -6.24
N PHE A 163 -3.47 15.64 -6.83
CA PHE A 163 -3.47 15.51 -8.29
C PHE A 163 -4.73 16.07 -8.92
N ASP A 164 -5.91 15.94 -8.31
CA ASP A 164 -7.15 16.53 -8.82
C ASP A 164 -7.08 18.07 -8.89
N ALA A 165 -6.39 18.70 -7.93
CA ALA A 165 -6.16 20.14 -7.93
C ALA A 165 -5.34 20.64 -9.13
N LEU A 166 -4.59 19.76 -9.81
CA LEU A 166 -3.84 20.08 -11.03
C LEU A 166 -4.70 20.01 -12.32
N GLY A 167 -5.96 19.55 -12.22
CA GLY A 167 -6.92 19.53 -13.32
C GLY A 167 -6.58 18.55 -14.44
N GLU A 168 -6.78 18.95 -15.70
CA GLU A 168 -6.62 18.04 -16.85
C GLU A 168 -5.20 17.49 -17.04
N PHE A 169 -4.17 18.16 -16.50
CA PHE A 169 -2.78 17.76 -16.65
C PHE A 169 -2.42 16.46 -15.92
N SER A 170 -3.22 16.05 -14.94
CA SER A 170 -3.00 14.89 -14.07
C SER A 170 -4.13 13.87 -14.16
N LYS A 171 -5.04 14.01 -15.14
CA LYS A 171 -6.21 13.15 -15.29
C LYS A 171 -5.84 11.66 -15.35
N ASP A 172 -4.76 11.33 -16.06
CA ASP A 172 -4.27 9.97 -16.21
C ASP A 172 -3.75 9.35 -14.89
N VAL A 173 -3.34 10.19 -13.94
CA VAL A 173 -2.96 9.83 -12.58
C VAL A 173 -4.19 9.65 -11.70
N VAL A 174 -5.18 10.54 -11.81
CA VAL A 174 -6.45 10.40 -11.07
C VAL A 174 -7.18 9.12 -11.52
N ASP A 175 -7.18 8.82 -12.82
CA ASP A 175 -7.71 7.58 -13.40
C ASP A 175 -7.00 6.31 -12.87
N LEU A 176 -5.77 6.44 -12.37
CA LEU A 176 -5.03 5.37 -11.71
C LEU A 176 -5.36 5.28 -10.21
N LEU A 177 -5.32 6.41 -9.50
CA LEU A 177 -5.43 6.44 -8.04
C LEU A 177 -6.86 6.25 -7.54
N LEU A 178 -7.86 6.75 -8.27
CA LEU A 178 -9.25 6.66 -7.83
C LEU A 178 -9.77 5.21 -7.77
N PRO A 179 -9.60 4.36 -8.81
CA PRO A 179 -9.95 2.94 -8.69
C PRO A 179 -9.16 2.23 -7.60
N LEU A 180 -7.88 2.58 -7.43
CA LEU A 180 -7.03 2.02 -6.38
C LEU A 180 -7.57 2.34 -4.98
N TRP A 181 -7.98 3.58 -4.74
CA TRP A 181 -8.58 4.00 -3.47
C TRP A 181 -9.94 3.33 -3.22
N ILE A 182 -10.79 3.20 -4.24
CA ILE A 182 -12.08 2.49 -4.13
C ILE A 182 -11.86 1.03 -3.73
N GLN A 183 -10.92 0.33 -4.36
CA GLN A 183 -10.63 -1.06 -4.01
C GLN A 183 -9.99 -1.18 -2.62
N THR A 184 -9.12 -0.24 -2.25
CA THR A 184 -8.45 -0.22 -0.94
C THR A 184 -9.42 0.04 0.20
N THR A 185 -10.40 0.92 0.01
CA THR A 185 -11.41 1.27 1.03
C THR A 185 -12.51 0.23 1.17
N LYS A 186 -12.63 -0.70 0.23
CA LYS A 186 -13.72 -1.69 0.20
C LYS A 186 -13.88 -2.48 1.51
N PRO A 187 -12.84 -3.08 2.13
CA PRO A 187 -12.99 -3.79 3.40
C PRO A 187 -13.56 -2.90 4.50
N TYR A 188 -13.08 -1.65 4.56
CA TYR A 188 -13.52 -0.65 5.52
C TYR A 188 -15.00 -0.30 5.35
N ILE A 189 -15.47 -0.17 4.11
CA ILE A 189 -16.89 0.05 3.79
C ILE A 189 -17.73 -1.20 4.08
N ASP A 190 -17.22 -2.40 3.80
CA ASP A 190 -17.91 -3.66 4.06
C ASP A 190 -18.13 -3.85 5.59
N ILE A 191 -17.20 -3.41 6.44
CA ILE A 191 -17.37 -3.36 7.90
C ILE A 191 -18.51 -2.41 8.29
N ILE A 192 -18.53 -1.21 7.72
CA ILE A 192 -19.58 -0.20 7.96
C ILE A 192 -20.94 -0.72 7.53
N ASP A 193 -21.03 -1.31 6.34
CA ASP A 193 -22.28 -1.86 5.80
C ASP A 193 -22.83 -2.97 6.68
N ASN A 194 -21.99 -3.92 7.10
CA ASN A 194 -22.40 -4.99 8.00
C ASN A 194 -22.87 -4.44 9.36
N TRP A 195 -22.21 -3.40 9.87
CA TRP A 195 -22.60 -2.78 11.12
C TRP A 195 -23.94 -2.05 11.02
N ILE A 196 -24.18 -1.28 9.95
CA ILE A 196 -25.43 -0.54 9.74
C ILE A 196 -26.59 -1.49 9.45
N THR A 197 -26.38 -2.50 8.61
CA THR A 197 -27.44 -3.40 8.13
C THR A 197 -27.78 -4.48 9.16
N ASN A 198 -26.77 -5.11 9.78
CA ASN A 198 -26.97 -6.25 10.69
C ASN A 198 -26.82 -5.88 12.17
N GLY A 199 -26.38 -4.66 12.49
CA GLY A 199 -26.12 -4.23 13.88
C GLY A 199 -24.88 -4.88 14.51
N VAL A 200 -24.07 -5.58 13.71
CA VAL A 200 -22.89 -6.33 14.16
C VAL A 200 -21.63 -5.67 13.62
N LEU A 201 -20.81 -5.14 14.53
CA LEU A 201 -19.47 -4.66 14.18
C LEU A 201 -18.53 -5.88 14.11
N CYS A 202 -18.24 -6.34 12.89
CA CYS A 202 -17.34 -7.46 12.63
C CYS A 202 -16.04 -6.93 12.04
N ASP A 203 -14.98 -6.87 12.84
CA ASP A 203 -13.66 -6.41 12.42
C ASP A 203 -12.59 -7.45 12.86
N PRO A 204 -12.40 -8.52 12.07
CA PRO A 204 -11.49 -9.62 12.43
C PRO A 204 -10.01 -9.23 12.38
N ARG A 205 -9.68 -8.05 11.86
CA ARG A 205 -8.30 -7.57 11.66
C ARG A 205 -7.97 -6.32 12.48
N LEU A 206 -8.91 -5.84 13.31
CA LEU A 206 -8.75 -4.65 14.15
C LEU A 206 -8.32 -3.42 13.35
N GLU A 207 -8.90 -3.26 12.16
CA GLU A 207 -8.59 -2.16 11.24
C GLU A 207 -9.56 -0.98 11.32
N PHE A 208 -10.74 -1.16 11.94
CA PHE A 208 -11.74 -0.12 12.06
C PHE A 208 -11.45 0.83 13.22
N ILE A 209 -11.68 2.12 13.03
CA ILE A 209 -11.40 3.17 14.05
C ILE A 209 -12.29 3.01 15.30
N VAL A 210 -13.47 2.40 15.16
CA VAL A 210 -14.38 2.15 16.29
C VAL A 210 -14.22 0.72 16.76
N ARG A 211 -14.12 0.52 18.07
CA ARG A 211 -14.10 -0.79 18.72
C ARG A 211 -15.40 -1.01 19.49
N ARG A 212 -15.97 -2.21 19.36
CA ARG A 212 -17.05 -2.70 20.22
C ARG A 212 -16.45 -3.37 21.46
N ASN A 213 -16.87 -2.93 22.64
CA ASN A 213 -16.54 -3.60 23.88
C ASN A 213 -17.54 -4.73 24.15
N GLU A 214 -17.14 -5.98 23.92
CA GLU A 214 -18.01 -7.16 24.08
C GLU A 214 -18.40 -7.44 25.54
N SER A 215 -17.67 -6.89 26.51
CA SER A 215 -17.99 -7.07 27.93
C SER A 215 -19.25 -6.33 28.37
N VAL A 216 -19.71 -5.35 27.59
CA VAL A 216 -20.83 -4.47 27.91
C VAL A 216 -22.08 -4.97 27.20
N LYS A 217 -23.05 -5.45 27.97
CA LYS A 217 -24.34 -5.91 27.43
C LYS A 217 -25.25 -4.72 27.15
N SER A 218 -26.19 -4.86 26.22
CA SER A 218 -27.15 -3.81 25.84
C SER A 218 -28.03 -3.27 26.98
N LEU A 219 -28.14 -4.03 28.08
CA LEU A 219 -28.92 -3.68 29.26
C LEU A 219 -28.07 -3.07 30.39
N ASP A 220 -26.76 -2.93 30.17
CA ASP A 220 -25.86 -2.28 31.12
C ASP A 220 -26.12 -0.77 31.13
N GLU A 221 -26.18 -0.16 32.31
CA GLU A 221 -26.36 1.29 32.46
C GLU A 221 -25.24 2.06 31.75
N LYS A 222 -24.04 1.48 31.69
CA LYS A 222 -22.87 2.08 31.03
C LYS A 222 -22.82 1.82 29.53
N PHE A 223 -23.82 1.16 28.94
CA PHE A 223 -23.82 0.81 27.52
C PHE A 223 -23.52 1.99 26.60
N TRP A 224 -24.18 3.12 26.81
CA TRP A 224 -24.00 4.31 25.98
C TRP A 224 -22.63 4.98 26.11
N GLU A 225 -21.90 4.69 27.20
CA GLU A 225 -20.61 5.31 27.49
C GLU A 225 -19.43 4.48 27.00
N ILE A 226 -19.51 3.15 27.13
CA ILE A 226 -18.35 2.26 26.94
C ILE A 226 -18.56 1.12 25.92
N ALA A 227 -19.77 0.91 25.39
CA ALA A 227 -20.01 -0.16 24.43
C ALA A 227 -19.30 0.06 23.08
N PHE A 228 -19.14 1.32 22.67
CA PHE A 228 -18.41 1.71 21.46
C PHE A 228 -17.41 2.80 21.79
N THR A 229 -16.14 2.55 21.50
CA THR A 229 -15.06 3.51 21.77
C THR A 229 -14.24 3.72 20.50
N ILE A 230 -13.77 4.95 20.30
CA ILE A 230 -12.77 5.23 19.28
C ILE A 230 -11.43 4.72 19.81
N HIS A 231 -10.65 4.07 18.96
CA HIS A 231 -9.29 3.71 19.32
C HIS A 231 -8.45 4.96 19.62
N VAL A 232 -8.23 5.24 20.91
CA VAL A 232 -7.32 6.30 21.36
C VAL A 232 -5.91 5.71 21.49
N PRO A 233 -4.90 6.27 20.81
CA PRO A 233 -3.50 5.86 20.95
C PRO A 233 -3.10 5.83 22.44
N GLU A 234 -2.32 4.84 22.85
CA GLU A 234 -1.90 4.70 24.26
C GLU A 234 -1.04 5.86 24.77
N ASP A 235 -0.45 6.65 23.86
CA ASP A 235 0.35 7.85 24.15
C ASP A 235 -0.47 9.11 24.47
N ASP A 236 -1.80 9.02 24.59
CA ASP A 236 -2.59 10.17 25.04
C ASP A 236 -2.46 10.35 26.57
N PRO A 237 -1.84 11.44 27.07
CA PRO A 237 -1.69 11.70 28.51
C PRO A 237 -3.04 11.80 29.25
N SER A 238 -4.17 11.84 28.54
CA SER A 238 -5.52 11.77 29.09
C SER A 238 -5.84 10.46 29.82
N LYS A 239 -5.20 9.32 29.48
CA LYS A 239 -5.41 8.03 30.18
C LYS A 239 -4.84 8.01 31.60
N SER A 240 -3.76 8.76 31.86
CA SER A 240 -3.16 8.84 33.20
C SER A 240 -4.08 9.46 34.26
N LYS A 241 -5.04 10.30 33.85
CA LYS A 241 -5.95 10.99 34.79
C LYS A 241 -7.20 10.19 35.16
N ILE A 242 -7.56 9.17 34.38
CA ILE A 242 -8.76 8.35 34.64
C ILE A 242 -8.42 7.20 35.60
N GLN A 243 -7.20 6.64 35.54
CA GLN A 243 -6.75 5.59 36.45
C GLN A 243 -6.54 6.11 37.90
N ASP A 244 -6.00 7.32 38.06
CA ASP A 244 -5.76 7.92 39.39
C ASP A 244 -7.05 8.31 40.14
N GLN A 245 -8.18 8.48 39.44
CA GLN A 245 -9.46 8.79 40.09
C GLN A 245 -10.22 7.55 40.57
N THR A 246 -9.96 6.37 40.00
CA THR A 246 -10.56 5.11 40.47
C THR A 246 -9.88 4.56 41.72
N ASP A 247 -8.57 4.76 41.86
CA ASP A 247 -7.82 4.23 43.01
C ASP A 247 -8.06 5.06 44.31
N LEU A 248 -8.52 6.31 44.20
CA LEU A 248 -8.85 7.16 45.35
C LEU A 248 -10.25 6.90 45.96
N LEU A 249 -11.11 6.13 45.28
CA LEU A 249 -12.46 5.84 45.76
C LEU A 249 -12.57 4.50 46.50
N ASP A 250 -11.63 3.56 46.31
CA ASP A 250 -11.65 2.26 47.00
C ASP A 250 -11.10 2.31 48.43
N ASP A 251 -10.25 3.29 48.77
CA ASP A 251 -9.61 3.39 50.09
C ASP A 251 -10.51 3.99 51.20
N THR A 252 -11.73 4.42 50.91
CA THR A 252 -12.63 5.03 51.92
C THR A 252 -13.75 4.12 52.44
N SER A 253 -13.79 2.84 52.04
CA SER A 253 -14.89 1.93 52.38
C SER A 253 -14.58 0.85 53.44
N THR A 254 -13.48 0.97 54.19
CA THR A 254 -13.18 0.08 55.33
C THR A 254 -12.93 0.83 56.63
N PHE A 255 -13.93 1.53 57.16
CA PHE A 255 -14.04 1.78 58.60
C PHE A 255 -15.48 2.16 58.98
N SER A 256 -16.28 1.16 59.39
CA SER A 256 -17.25 1.16 60.51
C SER A 256 -18.19 -0.02 60.39
#